data_AF-A0A8J4QLQ3-F1
#
_entry.id   AF-A0A8J4QLQ3-F1
#
_cell.length_a   1.000
_cell.length_b   1.000
_cell.length_c   1.000
_cell.angle_alpha   90.00
_cell.angle_beta   90.00
_cell.angle_gamma   90.00
#
_symmetry.space_group_name_H-M   'P 1'
#
loop_
_entity.id
_entity.type
_entity.pdbx_description
1 polymer ?
#
loop_
_entity_poly.entity_id
_entity_poly.type
_entity_poly.pdbx_seq_one_letter_code
_entity_poly.pdbx_strand_id
1 'polypeptide(L)'
;MALTSSLTLPPRSFPSFRSLTPSESAHFLPSLRIPNPISISHSQFTNKSFPISLSPLPNKSSNYNNKKLFTVKATASGAAPSAKPPAPAPWQGAAIKPLLASIATGIILWFVPVPAGVTRNAWQLLAIFLATIVGIITQPLHASLSKKQLQSVLQTSSSEMKPQANDIVHERRSANYKPNIWNYDYLQSLSSIYDGQEYERRVQKLKEDVRIIFANAVDSVATFELIDSVNKLGLASHFDMEIKEALDTIASTKKKISSPEEDLYTTALCFRLFRQHGYEVSQDMFRGFMDEKTGLFRENTHVNIKEMLELLEASHLSFEGENILDVARDFSTATLKESVSSLDSDLAKQVVHVLELPSQRRVQWFDVKWHINSYEKDIHTNSSLLELAKLHFNIVQAILQKDLRESSRWWRNLGLTKNLSFARDRLAESFMCSVGLAFEPEYTCLRKWLTKVVVLILIIDDVYDVYGTLEELKHFTNAVD
;
A
#
# COMPACT_ATOMS: atom_id res chain seq x y z
N MET A 1 -10.60 -45.50 -18.66
CA MET A 1 -10.37 -44.88 -19.97
C MET A 1 -11.62 -44.07 -20.30
N ALA A 2 -11.61 -42.73 -20.13
CA ALA A 2 -11.11 -41.77 -21.13
C ALA A 2 -12.00 -41.87 -22.39
N LEU A 3 -12.78 -40.90 -22.88
CA LEU A 3 -12.67 -39.44 -22.93
C LEU A 3 -14.02 -38.80 -23.32
N THR A 4 -14.21 -37.57 -22.84
CA THR A 4 -14.75 -36.36 -23.52
C THR A 4 -16.16 -36.33 -24.11
N SER A 5 -16.99 -35.47 -23.50
CA SER A 5 -17.98 -34.66 -24.23
C SER A 5 -18.05 -33.26 -23.59
N SER A 6 -17.54 -32.27 -24.32
CA SER A 6 -17.69 -30.84 -24.04
C SER A 6 -19.15 -30.43 -24.01
N LEU A 7 -19.58 -29.78 -22.93
CA LEU A 7 -20.83 -29.01 -22.89
C LEU A 7 -20.49 -27.52 -22.90
N THR A 8 -20.62 -26.95 -24.08
CA THR A 8 -20.60 -25.52 -24.37
C THR A 8 -21.85 -24.85 -23.78
N LEU A 9 -21.65 -23.91 -22.86
CA LEU A 9 -22.70 -23.02 -22.38
C LEU A 9 -22.95 -21.90 -23.42
N PRO A 10 -24.21 -21.51 -23.67
CA PRO A 10 -24.53 -20.48 -24.66
C PRO A 10 -24.19 -19.07 -24.15
N PRO A 11 -23.92 -18.11 -25.05
CA PRO A 11 -23.60 -16.74 -24.66
C PRO A 11 -24.86 -16.03 -24.14
N ARG A 12 -24.76 -15.41 -22.95
CA ARG A 12 -25.78 -14.49 -22.43
C ARG A 12 -25.84 -13.26 -23.33
N SER A 13 -27.00 -13.04 -23.94
CA SER A 13 -27.35 -11.83 -24.68
C SER A 13 -27.47 -10.65 -23.71
N PHE A 14 -26.71 -9.59 -23.95
CA PHE A 14 -26.92 -8.28 -23.31
C PHE A 14 -28.24 -7.66 -23.79
N PRO A 15 -29.08 -7.10 -22.91
CA PRO A 15 -30.25 -6.36 -23.35
C PRO A 15 -29.84 -5.05 -24.04
N SER A 16 -30.40 -4.83 -25.22
CA SER A 16 -30.33 -3.62 -26.03
C SER A 16 -30.88 -2.42 -25.25
N PHE A 17 -30.06 -1.37 -25.11
CA PHE A 17 -30.53 -0.06 -24.64
C PHE A 17 -31.43 0.57 -25.71
N ARG A 18 -32.72 0.68 -25.38
CA ARG A 18 -33.71 1.43 -26.16
C ARG A 18 -33.54 2.91 -25.83
N SER A 19 -33.36 3.73 -26.87
CA SER A 19 -33.33 5.19 -26.78
C SER A 19 -34.67 5.74 -26.32
N LEU A 20 -34.67 6.55 -25.25
CA LEU A 20 -35.78 7.43 -24.89
C LEU A 20 -35.27 8.88 -24.92
N THR A 21 -35.93 9.69 -25.72
CA THR A 21 -35.76 11.14 -25.87
C THR A 21 -36.30 11.91 -24.64
N PRO A 22 -35.85 13.17 -24.43
CA PRO A 22 -35.96 13.83 -23.12
C PRO A 22 -37.32 14.54 -22.95
N SER A 23 -37.91 14.46 -21.76
CA SER A 23 -38.93 15.41 -21.30
C SER A 23 -38.36 16.29 -20.19
N GLU A 24 -38.48 17.59 -20.40
CA GLU A 24 -38.04 18.68 -19.54
C GLU A 24 -38.67 18.63 -18.15
N SER A 25 -37.82 18.57 -17.12
CA SER A 25 -38.03 19.24 -15.83
C SER A 25 -36.69 19.32 -15.10
N ALA A 26 -35.82 20.22 -15.56
CA ALA A 26 -34.54 20.51 -14.93
C ALA A 26 -34.77 21.36 -13.67
N HIS A 27 -35.05 20.70 -12.55
CA HIS A 27 -34.74 21.27 -11.24
C HIS A 27 -33.23 21.06 -11.00
N PHE A 28 -32.49 22.16 -11.03
CA PHE A 28 -31.07 22.25 -10.70
C PHE A 28 -30.75 21.50 -9.40
N LEU A 29 -30.06 20.37 -9.52
CA LEU A 29 -29.29 19.82 -8.40
C LEU A 29 -27.98 20.61 -8.30
N PRO A 30 -27.65 21.20 -7.13
CA PRO A 30 -26.39 21.87 -6.96
C PRO A 30 -25.24 20.86 -7.01
N SER A 31 -24.19 21.26 -7.71
CA SER A 31 -22.90 20.58 -7.86
C SER A 31 -22.48 19.85 -6.57
N LEU A 32 -22.14 18.56 -6.70
CA LEU A 32 -21.47 17.75 -5.68
C LEU A 32 -20.14 18.44 -5.32
N ARG A 33 -20.22 19.34 -4.34
CA ARG A 33 -19.06 19.95 -3.71
C ARG A 33 -18.42 18.86 -2.86
N ILE A 34 -17.38 18.25 -3.39
CA ILE A 34 -16.46 17.40 -2.61
C ILE A 34 -16.08 18.23 -1.38
N PRO A 35 -16.41 17.80 -0.15
CA PRO A 35 -16.02 18.55 1.03
C PRO A 35 -14.49 18.59 1.07
N ASN A 36 -13.94 19.76 1.42
CA ASN A 36 -12.51 19.95 1.67
C ASN A 36 -11.97 18.74 2.46
N PRO A 37 -10.81 18.17 2.09
CA PRO A 37 -10.22 17.12 2.89
C PRO A 37 -10.11 17.64 4.32
N ILE A 38 -10.78 16.92 5.23
CA ILE A 38 -10.65 17.15 6.65
C ILE A 38 -9.16 17.25 6.92
N SER A 39 -8.76 18.37 7.52
CA SER A 39 -7.41 18.59 8.01
C SER A 39 -7.05 17.41 8.91
N ILE A 40 -6.38 16.39 8.35
CA ILE A 40 -5.70 15.35 9.11
C ILE A 40 -4.77 16.11 10.03
N SER A 41 -5.09 16.08 11.33
CA SER A 41 -4.32 16.81 12.32
C SER A 41 -2.86 16.41 12.19
N HIS A 42 -2.00 17.41 12.14
CA HIS A 42 -0.55 17.29 11.99
C HIS A 42 0.13 16.46 13.12
N SER A 43 -0.61 15.89 14.08
CA SER A 43 -0.08 15.21 15.26
C SER A 43 -0.04 13.67 15.17
N GLN A 44 -0.70 13.02 14.21
CA GLN A 44 -0.65 11.55 14.10
C GLN A 44 0.55 11.03 13.28
N PHE A 45 1.05 11.82 12.32
CA PHE A 45 2.23 11.46 11.51
C PHE A 45 3.56 12.07 12.00
N THR A 46 3.54 12.93 13.02
CA THR A 46 4.76 13.47 13.66
C THR A 46 5.33 12.58 14.76
N ASN A 47 4.85 11.35 14.89
CA ASN A 47 5.60 10.35 15.65
C ASN A 47 6.92 10.13 14.92
N LYS A 48 7.96 10.84 15.36
CA LYS A 48 9.37 10.57 15.04
C LYS A 48 9.48 9.05 14.94
N SER A 49 9.71 8.57 13.71
CA SER A 49 9.68 7.16 13.35
C SER A 49 10.88 6.48 13.97
N PHE A 50 10.82 6.28 15.28
CA PHE A 50 11.67 5.37 15.99
C PHE A 50 11.20 3.95 15.67
N PRO A 51 12.14 3.01 15.44
CA PRO A 51 11.79 1.61 15.36
C PRO A 51 11.02 1.21 16.62
N ILE A 52 10.14 0.22 16.52
CA ILE A 52 9.50 -0.30 17.73
C ILE A 52 10.62 -0.85 18.61
N SER A 53 10.73 -0.31 19.82
CA SER A 53 11.81 -0.65 20.75
C SER A 53 11.78 -2.15 21.01
N LEU A 54 12.90 -2.81 20.71
CA LEU A 54 13.16 -4.20 21.10
C LEU A 54 14.05 -4.16 22.33
N SER A 55 13.79 -5.06 23.29
CA SER A 55 14.78 -5.40 24.30
C SER A 55 16.06 -5.88 23.60
N PRO A 56 17.27 -5.44 24.01
CA PRO A 56 18.51 -5.88 23.38
C PRO A 56 18.60 -7.41 23.40
N LEU A 57 18.92 -8.02 22.25
CA LEU A 57 19.21 -9.45 22.16
C LEU A 57 20.32 -9.81 23.18
N PRO A 58 20.14 -10.82 24.04
CA PRO A 58 21.18 -11.22 24.97
C PRO A 58 22.37 -11.79 24.20
N ASN A 59 23.46 -11.03 24.20
CA ASN A 59 24.72 -11.38 23.57
C ASN A 59 25.40 -12.50 24.39
N LYS A 60 25.03 -13.76 24.19
CA LYS A 60 25.76 -14.90 24.77
C LYS A 60 27.01 -15.17 23.94
N SER A 61 28.06 -14.38 24.21
CA SER A 61 29.44 -14.74 23.88
C SER A 61 29.85 -15.99 24.67
N SER A 62 29.73 -17.16 24.04
CA SER A 62 30.34 -18.39 24.55
C SER A 62 31.83 -18.37 24.16
N ASN A 63 32.67 -18.06 25.14
CA ASN A 63 34.10 -18.33 25.11
C ASN A 63 34.31 -19.85 25.09
N TYR A 64 34.82 -20.38 23.98
CA TYR A 64 35.53 -21.66 24.00
C TYR A 64 37.00 -21.43 23.65
N ASN A 65 37.80 -21.42 24.72
CA ASN A 65 39.23 -21.64 24.67
C ASN A 65 39.52 -23.01 24.06
N ASN A 66 40.38 -23.06 23.05
CA ASN A 66 41.25 -24.21 22.87
C ASN A 66 42.62 -23.74 22.38
N LYS A 67 43.59 -23.77 23.31
CA LYS A 67 45.01 -23.72 23.02
C LYS A 67 45.42 -25.04 22.37
N LYS A 68 46.07 -24.98 21.20
CA LYS A 68 47.18 -25.89 20.89
C LYS A 68 48.28 -25.12 20.17
N LEU A 69 49.39 -25.03 20.88
CA LEU A 69 50.71 -24.58 20.48
C LEU A 69 51.33 -25.66 19.58
N PHE A 70 52.03 -25.31 18.50
CA PHE A 70 53.42 -25.73 18.25
C PHE A 70 54.00 -25.16 16.93
N THR A 71 55.20 -24.60 17.11
CA THR A 71 56.39 -24.61 16.22
C THR A 71 56.37 -23.84 14.91
N VAL A 72 57.03 -22.67 14.96
CA VAL A 72 57.62 -21.97 13.82
C VAL A 72 58.85 -22.74 13.33
N LYS A 73 58.92 -23.03 12.04
CA LYS A 73 60.17 -23.36 11.34
C LYS A 73 60.21 -22.56 10.03
N ALA A 74 61.18 -21.67 9.93
CA ALA A 74 61.45 -20.89 8.73
C ALA A 74 62.10 -21.79 7.65
N THR A 75 61.73 -21.58 6.39
CA THR A 75 62.55 -21.99 5.24
C THR A 75 62.29 -21.03 4.09
N ALA A 76 63.38 -20.61 3.44
CA ALA A 76 63.43 -19.55 2.46
C ALA A 76 63.21 -20.03 1.02
N SER A 77 62.76 -19.07 0.20
CA SER A 77 62.99 -18.89 -1.24
C SER A 77 62.40 -19.91 -2.23
N GLY A 78 61.55 -19.40 -3.11
CA GLY A 78 61.13 -20.04 -4.36
C GLY A 78 60.21 -19.11 -5.13
N ALA A 79 60.76 -18.37 -6.10
CA ALA A 79 60.03 -17.45 -6.96
C ALA A 79 58.97 -18.18 -7.80
N ALA A 80 57.73 -17.66 -7.80
CA ALA A 80 56.66 -18.10 -8.68
C ALA A 80 56.52 -17.15 -9.89
N PRO A 81 56.22 -17.66 -11.10
CA PRO A 81 56.17 -16.86 -12.32
C PRO A 81 54.92 -15.96 -12.39
N SER A 82 55.09 -14.83 -13.08
CA SER A 82 54.08 -13.81 -13.36
C SER A 82 52.82 -14.38 -14.04
N ALA A 83 51.67 -14.23 -13.40
CA ALA A 83 50.37 -14.45 -14.03
C ALA A 83 50.04 -13.30 -15.01
N LYS A 84 49.70 -13.67 -16.25
CA LYS A 84 49.20 -12.75 -17.29
C LYS A 84 47.90 -12.05 -16.82
N PRO A 85 47.67 -10.77 -17.19
CA PRO A 85 46.43 -10.08 -16.89
C PRO A 85 45.25 -10.73 -17.66
N PRO A 86 44.05 -10.79 -17.07
CA PRO A 86 42.87 -11.34 -17.74
C PRO A 86 42.45 -10.47 -18.92
N ALA A 87 42.05 -11.13 -20.02
CA ALA A 87 41.54 -10.47 -21.22
C ALA A 87 40.25 -9.68 -20.93
N PRO A 88 40.01 -8.54 -21.62
CA PRO A 88 38.84 -7.70 -21.38
C PRO A 88 37.56 -8.43 -21.79
N ALA A 89 36.55 -8.40 -20.91
CA ALA A 89 35.22 -8.93 -21.18
C ALA A 89 34.55 -8.18 -22.36
N PRO A 90 33.78 -8.87 -23.22
CA PRO A 90 33.08 -8.22 -24.32
C PRO A 90 31.99 -7.27 -23.81
N TRP A 91 31.89 -6.12 -24.47
CA TRP A 91 30.94 -5.05 -24.18
C TRP A 91 29.49 -5.57 -24.24
N GLN A 92 28.78 -5.60 -23.11
CA GLN A 92 27.33 -5.79 -23.06
C GLN A 92 26.65 -4.42 -22.98
N GLY A 93 26.56 -3.75 -24.14
CA GLY A 93 25.76 -2.55 -24.32
C GLY A 93 24.27 -2.88 -24.50
N ALA A 94 23.42 -1.85 -24.37
CA ALA A 94 21.98 -1.96 -24.62
C ALA A 94 21.67 -2.54 -26.01
N ALA A 95 20.56 -3.27 -26.13
CA ALA A 95 20.16 -3.79 -27.43
C ALA A 95 19.90 -2.61 -28.38
N ILE A 96 20.66 -2.55 -29.47
CA ILE A 96 20.70 -1.39 -30.37
C ILE A 96 19.35 -1.16 -31.07
N LYS A 97 18.56 -2.22 -31.27
CA LYS A 97 17.27 -2.18 -31.99
C LYS A 97 16.19 -1.32 -31.28
N PRO A 98 15.85 -1.53 -30.00
CA PRO A 98 14.88 -0.68 -29.30
C PRO A 98 15.37 0.76 -29.04
N LEU A 99 16.69 0.95 -28.84
CA LEU A 99 17.29 2.29 -28.75
C LEU A 99 17.09 3.07 -30.07
N LEU A 100 17.33 2.41 -31.21
CA LEU A 100 17.07 2.98 -32.53
C LEU A 100 15.59 3.30 -32.72
N ALA A 101 14.66 2.49 -32.21
CA ALA A 101 13.23 2.76 -32.29
C ALA A 101 12.82 4.01 -31.50
N SER A 102 13.29 4.16 -30.26
CA SER A 102 13.03 5.36 -29.44
C SER A 102 13.63 6.63 -30.05
N ILE A 103 14.89 6.56 -30.51
CA ILE A 103 15.55 7.67 -31.18
C ILE A 103 14.87 8.00 -32.52
N ALA A 104 14.47 6.99 -33.30
CA ALA A 104 13.75 7.18 -34.55
C ALA A 104 12.40 7.86 -34.33
N THR A 105 11.60 7.45 -33.34
CA THR A 105 10.34 8.10 -33.01
C THR A 105 10.54 9.57 -32.62
N GLY A 106 11.55 9.86 -31.79
CA GLY A 106 11.91 11.23 -31.44
C GLY A 106 12.33 12.08 -32.64
N ILE A 107 13.17 11.52 -33.52
CA ILE A 107 13.65 12.21 -34.74
C ILE A 107 12.51 12.41 -35.74
N ILE A 108 11.64 11.41 -35.94
CA ILE A 108 10.49 11.50 -36.85
C ILE A 108 9.58 12.64 -36.40
N LEU A 109 9.20 12.68 -35.12
CA LEU A 109 8.38 13.77 -34.57
C LEU A 109 9.10 15.12 -34.60
N TRP A 110 10.43 15.14 -34.47
CA TRP A 110 11.24 16.37 -34.51
C TRP A 110 11.27 17.03 -35.90
N PHE A 111 11.17 16.25 -36.97
CA PHE A 111 11.21 16.76 -38.36
C PHE A 111 9.82 16.90 -39.00
N VAL A 112 8.74 16.49 -38.33
CA VAL A 112 7.37 16.79 -38.74
C VAL A 112 7.10 18.29 -38.51
N PRO A 113 6.55 19.02 -39.50
CA PRO A 113 6.26 20.44 -39.36
C PRO A 113 5.26 20.67 -38.22
N VAL A 114 5.57 21.66 -37.38
CA VAL A 114 4.77 21.99 -36.20
C VAL A 114 3.34 22.32 -36.66
N PRO A 115 2.31 21.61 -36.16
CA PRO A 115 0.93 21.90 -36.51
C PRO A 115 0.54 23.31 -36.03
N ALA A 116 -0.30 23.98 -36.82
CA ALA A 116 -0.73 25.34 -36.53
C ALA A 116 -1.38 25.42 -35.12
N GLY A 117 -0.91 26.36 -34.30
CA GLY A 117 -1.38 26.55 -32.92
C GLY A 117 -0.47 25.94 -31.84
N VAL A 118 0.55 25.14 -32.19
CA VAL A 118 1.53 24.61 -31.23
C VAL A 118 2.82 25.41 -31.29
N THR A 119 3.34 25.83 -30.12
CA THR A 119 4.65 26.48 -30.08
C THR A 119 5.77 25.47 -30.36
N ARG A 120 6.82 25.89 -31.07
CA ARG A 120 7.95 25.01 -31.45
C ARG A 120 8.60 24.31 -30.25
N ASN A 121 8.66 24.99 -29.10
CA ASN A 121 9.22 24.45 -27.87
C ASN A 121 8.32 23.35 -27.26
N ALA A 122 7.00 23.52 -27.29
CA ALA A 122 6.06 22.51 -26.80
C ALA A 122 6.06 21.25 -27.70
N TRP A 123 6.17 21.43 -29.02
CA TRP A 123 6.31 20.33 -29.97
C TRP A 123 7.59 19.50 -29.72
N GLN A 124 8.71 20.19 -29.45
CA GLN A 124 9.98 19.54 -29.10
C GLN A 124 9.91 18.79 -27.75
N LEU A 125 9.20 19.35 -26.76
CA LEU A 125 8.99 18.71 -25.46
C LEU A 125 8.12 17.44 -25.59
N LEU A 126 7.08 17.48 -26.42
CA LEU A 126 6.22 16.34 -26.73
C LEU A 126 7.01 15.23 -27.45
N ALA A 127 7.86 15.59 -28.43
CA ALA A 127 8.70 14.63 -29.15
C ALA A 127 9.67 13.91 -28.19
N ILE A 128 10.26 14.65 -27.24
CA ILE A 128 11.12 14.06 -26.19
C ILE A 128 10.29 13.17 -25.26
N PHE A 129 9.11 13.60 -24.83
CA PHE A 129 8.23 12.84 -23.93
C PHE A 129 7.79 11.50 -24.55
N LEU A 130 7.29 11.50 -25.80
CA LEU A 130 6.86 10.30 -26.50
C LEU A 130 8.03 9.36 -26.83
N ALA A 131 9.19 9.90 -27.22
CA ALA A 131 10.40 9.10 -27.39
C ALA A 131 10.83 8.41 -26.09
N THR A 132 10.64 9.09 -24.95
CA THR A 132 10.95 8.56 -23.62
C THR A 132 9.96 7.47 -23.22
N ILE A 133 8.66 7.65 -23.48
CA ILE A 133 7.63 6.62 -23.22
C ILE A 133 7.90 5.37 -24.07
N VAL A 134 8.16 5.52 -25.37
CA VAL A 134 8.50 4.40 -26.26
C VAL A 134 9.80 3.72 -25.84
N GLY A 135 10.80 4.48 -25.38
CA GLY A 135 12.04 3.95 -24.83
C GLY A 135 11.85 3.19 -23.50
N ILE A 136 10.89 3.60 -22.67
CA ILE A 136 10.53 2.95 -21.41
C ILE A 136 9.71 1.67 -21.63
N ILE A 137 8.81 1.66 -22.63
CA ILE A 137 7.98 0.50 -22.97
C ILE A 137 8.83 -0.63 -23.59
N THR A 138 9.90 -0.29 -24.32
CA THR A 138 10.63 -1.27 -25.12
C THR A 138 11.78 -2.00 -24.42
N GLN A 139 12.27 -1.59 -23.22
CA GLN A 139 13.21 -2.38 -22.38
C GLN A 139 13.18 -2.05 -20.87
N PRO A 140 13.45 -3.03 -19.97
CA PRO A 140 13.68 -2.78 -18.56
C PRO A 140 15.10 -2.25 -18.33
N LEU A 141 15.19 -1.01 -17.83
CA LEU A 141 16.30 -0.28 -17.20
C LEU A 141 17.75 -0.68 -17.55
N HIS A 142 18.56 0.31 -17.93
CA HIS A 142 19.77 0.77 -17.23
C HIS A 142 20.48 1.78 -18.14
N ALA A 143 20.53 3.07 -17.77
CA ALA A 143 21.66 3.95 -18.15
C ALA A 143 21.57 5.34 -17.52
N SER A 144 22.71 5.72 -16.95
CA SER A 144 23.19 7.09 -16.80
C SER A 144 23.16 7.83 -18.13
N LEU A 145 22.53 9.01 -18.16
CA LEU A 145 22.71 9.95 -19.28
C LEU A 145 23.85 10.93 -18.95
N SER A 146 24.86 10.93 -19.83
CA SER A 146 26.05 11.78 -19.74
C SER A 146 25.69 13.26 -19.88
N LYS A 147 26.16 14.07 -18.92
CA LYS A 147 25.97 15.54 -18.82
C LYS A 147 26.37 16.33 -20.07
N LYS A 148 27.14 15.75 -21.00
CA LYS A 148 27.64 16.47 -22.18
C LYS A 148 26.63 16.59 -23.33
N GLN A 149 25.60 15.76 -23.40
CA GLN A 149 24.57 15.86 -24.45
C GLN A 149 23.42 16.81 -24.09
N LEU A 150 23.21 17.11 -22.81
CA LEU A 150 22.17 18.05 -22.37
C LEU A 150 22.59 19.53 -22.53
N GLN A 151 23.89 19.83 -22.58
CA GLN A 151 24.37 21.21 -22.74
C GLN A 151 24.33 21.72 -24.19
N SER A 152 24.47 20.84 -25.19
CA SER A 152 24.43 21.27 -26.60
C SER A 152 23.02 21.60 -27.10
N VAL A 153 21.98 21.07 -26.45
CA VAL A 153 20.57 21.36 -26.80
C VAL A 153 20.11 22.70 -26.22
N LEU A 154 20.66 23.11 -25.06
CA LEU A 154 20.27 24.33 -24.34
C LEU A 154 20.88 25.62 -24.91
N GLN A 155 21.79 25.54 -25.88
CA GLN A 155 22.50 26.71 -26.42
C GLN A 155 21.90 27.28 -27.72
N THR A 156 20.88 26.63 -28.30
CA THR A 156 20.29 27.04 -29.59
C THR A 156 19.02 27.89 -29.50
N SER A 157 18.59 28.29 -28.31
CA SER A 157 17.40 29.13 -28.11
C SER A 157 17.74 30.42 -27.38
N SER A 158 18.56 31.27 -28.00
CA SER A 158 18.61 32.69 -27.67
C SER A 158 18.78 33.48 -28.96
N SER A 159 17.65 33.88 -29.54
CA SER A 159 17.60 34.97 -30.51
C SER A 159 16.35 35.77 -30.18
N GLU A 160 16.58 37.01 -29.75
CA GLU A 160 15.57 37.98 -29.34
C GLU A 160 14.63 38.31 -30.50
N MET A 161 13.32 38.30 -30.24
CA MET A 161 12.32 38.85 -31.14
C MET A 161 11.49 39.89 -30.37
N LYS A 162 11.46 41.12 -30.89
CA LYS A 162 10.69 42.26 -30.36
C LYS A 162 9.18 41.98 -30.38
N PRO A 163 8.39 42.50 -29.42
CA PRO A 163 6.97 42.23 -29.38
C PRO A 163 6.18 43.25 -30.21
N GLN A 164 5.27 42.75 -31.06
CA GLN A 164 4.13 43.51 -31.54
C GLN A 164 2.85 42.67 -31.46
N ALA A 165 1.81 43.34 -30.95
CA ALA A 165 0.37 43.06 -31.03
C ALA A 165 -0.25 42.07 -30.01
N ASN A 166 -0.92 42.67 -29.01
CA ASN A 166 -2.16 42.26 -28.34
C ASN A 166 -2.33 40.77 -27.98
N ASP A 167 -1.60 40.29 -26.98
CA ASP A 167 -2.00 39.10 -26.22
C ASP A 167 -2.93 39.53 -25.08
N ILE A 168 -4.19 39.06 -25.13
CA ILE A 168 -4.98 38.92 -23.92
C ILE A 168 -4.23 37.89 -23.07
N VAL A 169 -3.50 38.36 -22.05
CA VAL A 169 -2.87 37.48 -21.08
C VAL A 169 -4.00 36.74 -20.36
N HIS A 170 -4.33 35.54 -20.83
CA HIS A 170 -5.13 34.61 -20.05
C HIS A 170 -4.30 34.26 -18.82
N GLU A 171 -4.59 34.93 -17.71
CA GLU A 171 -3.98 34.67 -16.42
C GLU A 171 -4.21 33.19 -16.09
N ARG A 172 -3.12 32.44 -15.97
CA ARG A 172 -3.16 31.01 -15.66
C ARG A 172 -3.71 30.86 -14.24
N ARG A 173 -4.72 30.02 -14.09
CA ARG A 173 -5.24 29.69 -12.75
C ARG A 173 -4.16 28.91 -11.99
N SER A 174 -4.08 29.18 -10.69
CA SER A 174 -3.21 28.48 -9.75
C SER A 174 -4.03 28.11 -8.53
N ALA A 175 -3.82 26.89 -8.03
CA ALA A 175 -4.45 26.42 -6.79
C ALA A 175 -3.66 26.84 -5.53
N ASN A 176 -2.51 27.49 -5.69
CA ASN A 176 -1.64 27.94 -4.59
C ASN A 176 -1.29 26.81 -3.60
N TYR A 177 -0.86 25.67 -4.16
CA TYR A 177 -0.53 24.50 -3.37
C TYR A 177 0.57 24.76 -2.35
N LYS A 178 0.40 24.17 -1.15
CA LYS A 178 1.44 24.19 -0.12
C LYS A 178 2.67 23.41 -0.60
N PRO A 179 3.88 23.85 -0.23
CA PRO A 179 5.11 23.14 -0.58
C PRO A 179 5.14 21.74 0.05
N ASN A 180 6.04 20.91 -0.48
CA ASN A 180 6.32 19.59 0.05
C ASN A 180 6.88 19.70 1.48
N ILE A 181 6.28 18.97 2.42
CA ILE A 181 6.70 18.96 3.82
C ILE A 181 7.93 18.06 4.05
N TRP A 182 8.22 17.17 3.10
CA TRP A 182 9.32 16.22 3.19
C TRP A 182 10.58 16.79 2.53
N ASN A 183 11.57 17.10 3.36
CA ASN A 183 12.88 17.49 2.87
C ASN A 183 13.57 16.27 2.23
N TYR A 184 14.11 16.42 1.03
CA TYR A 184 14.75 15.29 0.35
C TYR A 184 16.02 14.79 1.06
N ASP A 185 16.84 15.67 1.62
CA ASP A 185 18.08 15.24 2.28
C ASP A 185 17.74 14.42 3.53
N TYR A 186 16.63 14.76 4.18
CA TYR A 186 16.01 13.91 5.19
C TYR A 186 15.52 12.57 4.61
N LEU A 187 14.81 12.57 3.48
CA LEU A 187 14.38 11.30 2.84
C LEU A 187 15.57 10.40 2.50
N GLN A 188 16.68 10.96 1.99
CA GLN A 188 17.89 10.19 1.67
C GLN A 188 18.66 9.72 2.91
N SER A 189 18.58 10.45 4.03
CA SER A 189 19.25 10.06 5.27
C SER A 189 18.54 8.93 6.01
N LEU A 190 17.32 8.58 5.62
CA LEU A 190 16.59 7.42 6.15
C LEU A 190 17.47 6.16 6.03
N SER A 191 17.71 5.52 7.16
CA SER A 191 18.47 4.29 7.29
C SER A 191 17.84 3.43 8.38
N SER A 192 18.07 2.13 8.29
CA SER A 192 17.55 1.15 9.24
C SER A 192 18.62 0.13 9.52
N ILE A 193 18.66 -0.35 10.77
CA ILE A 193 19.54 -1.44 11.20
C ILE A 193 18.93 -2.82 10.90
N TYR A 194 17.67 -2.88 10.51
CA TYR A 194 16.89 -4.12 10.36
C TYR A 194 17.05 -4.79 8.99
N ASP A 195 18.13 -4.50 8.25
CA ASP A 195 18.48 -5.13 6.98
C ASP A 195 19.52 -6.27 7.11
N GLY A 196 19.95 -6.57 8.35
CA GLY A 196 20.91 -7.63 8.65
C GLY A 196 20.34 -9.05 8.65
N GLN A 197 21.15 -10.02 8.20
CA GLN A 197 20.80 -11.46 8.20
C GLN A 197 20.46 -12.03 9.58
N GLU A 198 20.93 -11.41 10.67
CA GLU A 198 20.62 -11.86 12.03
C GLU A 198 19.12 -11.74 12.35
N TYR A 199 18.47 -10.67 11.90
CA TYR A 199 17.04 -10.45 12.09
C TYR A 199 16.22 -11.46 11.29
N GLU A 200 16.65 -11.77 10.07
CA GLU A 200 16.01 -12.80 9.25
C GLU A 200 16.06 -14.17 9.92
N ARG A 201 17.22 -14.58 10.46
CA ARG A 201 17.34 -15.83 11.22
C ARG A 201 16.43 -15.84 12.46
N ARG A 202 16.34 -14.71 13.18
CA ARG A 202 15.48 -14.60 14.35
C ARG A 202 14.00 -14.71 13.98
N VAL A 203 13.58 -14.05 12.89
CA VAL A 203 12.22 -14.15 12.34
C VAL A 203 11.87 -15.58 11.98
N GLN A 204 12.76 -16.32 11.31
CA GLN A 204 12.48 -17.72 10.95
C GLN A 204 12.28 -18.60 12.18
N LYS A 205 13.09 -18.40 13.23
CA LYS A 205 12.89 -19.12 14.50
C LYS A 205 11.55 -18.78 15.14
N LEU A 206 11.20 -17.50 15.22
CA LEU A 206 9.94 -17.06 15.82
C LEU A 206 8.71 -17.51 15.03
N LYS A 207 8.82 -17.60 13.69
CA LYS A 207 7.76 -18.19 12.86
C LYS A 207 7.49 -19.63 13.26
N GLU A 208 8.54 -20.43 13.47
CA GLU A 208 8.38 -21.82 13.91
C GLU A 208 7.75 -21.90 15.30
N ASP A 209 8.20 -21.05 16.23
CA ASP A 209 7.59 -20.95 17.56
C ASP A 209 6.07 -20.64 17.46
N VAL A 210 5.66 -19.77 16.53
CA VAL A 210 4.24 -19.42 16.31
C VAL A 210 3.46 -20.55 15.62
N ARG A 211 4.07 -21.32 14.70
CA ARG A 211 3.42 -22.52 14.13
C ARG A 211 3.09 -23.55 15.19
N ILE A 212 3.96 -23.71 16.19
CA ILE A 212 3.71 -24.59 17.33
C ILE A 212 2.50 -24.09 18.13
N ILE A 213 2.30 -22.77 18.25
CA ILE A 213 1.10 -22.21 18.91
C ILE A 213 -0.16 -22.58 18.13
N PHE A 214 -0.16 -22.46 16.80
CA PHE A 214 -1.27 -22.90 15.95
C PHE A 214 -1.58 -24.39 16.16
N ALA A 215 -0.55 -25.25 16.14
CA ALA A 215 -0.73 -26.69 16.32
C ALA A 215 -1.27 -27.07 17.72
N ASN A 216 -0.96 -26.26 18.74
CA ASN A 216 -1.42 -26.48 20.12
C ASN A 216 -2.75 -25.79 20.45
N ALA A 217 -3.34 -25.03 19.52
CA ALA A 217 -4.63 -24.41 19.73
C ALA A 217 -5.73 -25.48 19.64
N VAL A 218 -6.19 -25.95 20.82
CA VAL A 218 -7.20 -27.02 20.92
C VAL A 218 -8.63 -26.47 20.90
N ASP A 219 -8.82 -25.25 21.44
CA ASP A 219 -10.12 -24.60 21.54
C ASP A 219 -10.41 -23.69 20.34
N SER A 220 -11.67 -23.68 19.89
CA SER A 220 -12.09 -22.89 18.71
C SER A 220 -12.02 -21.38 18.94
N VAL A 221 -12.35 -20.90 20.15
CA VAL A 221 -12.28 -19.48 20.50
C VAL A 221 -10.82 -19.04 20.56
N ALA A 222 -9.97 -19.79 21.25
CA ALA A 222 -8.53 -19.50 21.32
C ALA A 222 -7.87 -19.51 19.93
N THR A 223 -8.31 -20.40 19.04
CA THR A 223 -7.84 -20.45 17.65
C THR A 223 -8.27 -19.20 16.88
N PHE A 224 -9.53 -18.77 17.02
CA PHE A 224 -10.00 -17.52 16.40
C PHE A 224 -9.27 -16.29 16.94
N GLU A 225 -9.06 -16.18 18.26
CA GLU A 225 -8.30 -15.08 18.87
C GLU A 225 -6.84 -15.04 18.39
N LEU A 226 -6.22 -16.21 18.16
CA LEU A 226 -4.88 -16.30 17.58
C LEU A 226 -4.86 -15.82 16.13
N ILE A 227 -5.79 -16.29 15.29
CA ILE A 227 -5.91 -15.85 13.89
C ILE A 227 -6.14 -14.34 13.84
N ASP A 228 -7.04 -13.81 14.67
CA ASP A 228 -7.34 -12.39 14.74
C ASP A 228 -6.11 -11.56 15.14
N SER A 229 -5.36 -12.04 16.14
CA SER A 229 -4.11 -11.41 16.56
C SER A 229 -3.07 -11.42 15.44
N VAL A 230 -2.87 -12.54 14.75
CA VAL A 230 -1.94 -12.66 13.62
C VAL A 230 -2.32 -11.71 12.47
N ASN A 231 -3.61 -11.58 12.17
CA ASN A 231 -4.12 -10.68 11.14
C ASN A 231 -3.90 -9.20 11.52
N LYS A 232 -4.29 -8.80 12.73
CA LYS A 232 -4.14 -7.43 13.26
C LYS A 232 -2.68 -7.01 13.40
N LEU A 233 -1.78 -7.96 13.68
CA LEU A 233 -0.33 -7.72 13.78
C LEU A 233 0.39 -7.68 12.42
N GLY A 234 -0.34 -7.83 11.30
CA GLY A 234 0.23 -7.78 9.95
C GLY A 234 1.15 -8.96 9.65
N LEU A 235 0.83 -10.13 10.21
CA LEU A 235 1.61 -11.36 10.07
C LEU A 235 0.91 -12.43 9.23
N ALA A 236 -0.32 -12.19 8.77
CA ALA A 236 -1.16 -13.15 8.05
C ALA A 236 -0.44 -13.88 6.91
N SER A 237 0.28 -13.14 6.05
CA SER A 237 0.98 -13.70 4.89
C SER A 237 2.09 -14.71 5.23
N HIS A 238 2.54 -14.77 6.49
CA HIS A 238 3.50 -15.77 6.94
C HIS A 238 2.85 -17.08 7.39
N PHE A 239 1.53 -17.09 7.58
CA PHE A 239 0.76 -18.17 8.19
C PHE A 239 -0.53 -18.50 7.40
N ASP A 240 -0.61 -18.15 6.11
CA ASP A 240 -1.82 -18.35 5.29
C ASP A 240 -2.30 -19.80 5.29
N MET A 241 -1.37 -20.75 5.28
CA MET A 241 -1.67 -22.18 5.31
C MET A 241 -2.25 -22.60 6.66
N GLU A 242 -1.57 -22.22 7.76
CA GLU A 242 -1.98 -22.52 9.12
C GLU A 242 -3.35 -21.90 9.45
N ILE A 243 -3.59 -20.64 9.03
CA ILE A 243 -4.87 -19.96 9.19
C ILE A 243 -5.97 -20.70 8.41
N LYS A 244 -5.71 -21.07 7.16
CA LYS A 244 -6.69 -21.78 6.33
C LYS A 244 -7.05 -23.14 6.92
N GLU A 245 -6.05 -23.94 7.28
CA GLU A 245 -6.25 -25.27 7.88
C GLU A 245 -7.02 -25.20 9.20
N ALA A 246 -6.73 -24.20 10.04
CA ALA A 246 -7.45 -23.95 11.27
C ALA A 246 -8.94 -23.62 11.00
N LEU A 247 -9.22 -22.71 10.08
CA LEU A 247 -10.59 -22.33 9.72
C LEU A 247 -11.37 -23.48 9.08
N ASP A 248 -10.75 -24.25 8.18
CA ASP A 248 -11.35 -25.45 7.57
C ASP A 248 -11.70 -26.49 8.64
N THR A 249 -10.81 -26.70 9.61
CA THR A 249 -11.01 -27.64 10.72
C THR A 249 -12.20 -27.21 11.60
N ILE A 250 -12.27 -25.93 11.98
CA ILE A 250 -13.36 -25.39 12.79
C ILE A 250 -14.69 -25.46 12.02
N ALA A 251 -14.71 -25.07 10.74
CA ALA A 251 -15.90 -25.13 9.90
C ALA A 251 -16.44 -26.56 9.77
N SER A 252 -15.56 -27.55 9.63
CA SER A 252 -15.95 -28.97 9.56
C SER A 252 -16.51 -29.50 10.90
N THR A 253 -16.00 -28.98 12.02
CA THR A 253 -16.42 -29.38 13.37
C THR A 253 -17.77 -28.77 13.72
N LYS A 254 -17.98 -27.47 13.44
CA LYS A 254 -19.27 -26.79 13.62
C LYS A 254 -20.40 -27.39 12.78
N LYS A 255 -20.10 -27.92 11.59
CA LYS A 255 -21.10 -28.67 10.80
C LYS A 255 -21.56 -29.97 11.47
N LYS A 256 -20.72 -30.59 12.30
CA LYS A 256 -21.01 -31.87 12.97
C LYS A 256 -21.71 -31.67 14.31
N ILE A 257 -21.38 -30.58 15.00
CA ILE A 257 -21.93 -30.26 16.32
C ILE A 257 -22.85 -29.06 16.13
N SER A 258 -24.16 -29.29 16.12
CA SER A 258 -25.15 -28.23 16.25
C SER A 258 -25.07 -27.68 17.69
N SER A 259 -24.03 -26.92 18.02
CA SER A 259 -23.90 -26.32 19.36
C SER A 259 -24.88 -25.13 19.47
N PRO A 260 -25.74 -25.10 20.50
CA PRO A 260 -26.73 -24.03 20.66
C PRO A 260 -26.25 -22.83 21.48
N GLU A 261 -25.00 -22.79 21.93
CA GLU A 261 -24.57 -21.89 23.02
C GLU A 261 -23.18 -21.27 22.78
N GLU A 262 -22.97 -20.63 21.62
CA GLU A 262 -21.85 -19.67 21.52
C GLU A 262 -22.32 -18.30 22.01
N ASP A 263 -21.51 -17.65 22.82
CA ASP A 263 -21.79 -16.27 23.24
C ASP A 263 -21.72 -15.30 22.05
N LEU A 264 -22.20 -14.08 22.25
CA LEU A 264 -22.27 -13.06 21.21
C LEU A 264 -20.89 -12.68 20.67
N TYR A 265 -19.87 -12.62 21.54
CA TYR A 265 -18.50 -12.29 21.16
C TYR A 265 -17.92 -13.38 20.24
N THR A 266 -18.02 -14.64 20.64
CA THR A 266 -17.55 -15.79 19.87
C THR A 266 -18.26 -15.86 18.53
N THR A 267 -19.59 -15.64 18.51
CA THR A 267 -20.37 -15.63 17.28
C THR A 267 -19.94 -14.50 16.34
N ALA A 268 -19.75 -13.28 16.86
CA ALA A 268 -19.32 -12.14 16.07
C ALA A 268 -17.90 -12.32 15.51
N LEU A 269 -16.96 -12.79 16.34
CA LEU A 269 -15.59 -13.08 15.93
C LEU A 269 -15.55 -14.17 14.84
N CYS A 270 -16.29 -15.26 15.06
CA CYS A 270 -16.45 -16.35 14.10
C CYS A 270 -17.00 -15.85 12.76
N PHE A 271 -18.10 -15.09 12.80
CA PHE A 271 -18.71 -14.48 11.60
C PHE A 271 -17.70 -13.63 10.83
N ARG A 272 -17.01 -12.74 11.55
CA ARG A 272 -16.05 -11.80 10.98
C ARG A 272 -14.90 -12.53 10.28
N LEU A 273 -14.25 -13.45 10.99
CA LEU A 273 -13.09 -14.17 10.46
C LEU A 273 -13.49 -15.07 9.28
N PHE A 274 -14.59 -15.81 9.38
CA PHE A 274 -15.03 -16.63 8.25
C PHE A 274 -15.31 -15.80 7.00
N ARG A 275 -16.02 -14.67 7.12
CA ARG A 275 -16.28 -13.80 5.96
C ARG A 275 -15.01 -13.17 5.39
N GLN A 276 -14.10 -12.71 6.25
CA GLN A 276 -12.81 -12.15 5.82
C GLN A 276 -11.96 -13.17 5.04
N HIS A 277 -12.10 -14.46 5.35
CA HIS A 277 -11.43 -15.55 4.64
C HIS A 277 -12.26 -16.20 3.53
N GLY A 278 -13.40 -15.60 3.15
CA GLY A 278 -14.20 -16.01 1.98
C GLY A 278 -15.16 -17.18 2.22
N TYR A 279 -15.43 -17.55 3.47
CA TYR A 279 -16.46 -18.53 3.80
C TYR A 279 -17.85 -17.88 3.79
N GLU A 280 -18.83 -18.61 3.28
CA GLU A 280 -20.23 -18.17 3.30
C GLU A 280 -20.85 -18.41 4.68
N VAL A 281 -21.28 -17.33 5.32
CA VAL A 281 -21.89 -17.35 6.66
C VAL A 281 -23.11 -16.44 6.66
N SER A 282 -24.27 -16.96 7.07
CA SER A 282 -25.51 -16.19 7.15
C SER A 282 -25.55 -15.30 8.39
N GLN A 283 -26.09 -14.08 8.24
CA GLN A 283 -26.46 -13.19 9.36
C GLN A 283 -27.43 -13.85 10.37
N ASP A 284 -28.11 -14.93 9.99
CA ASP A 284 -29.10 -15.61 10.84
C ASP A 284 -28.49 -16.18 12.13
N MET A 285 -27.17 -16.36 12.19
CA MET A 285 -26.48 -16.74 13.43
C MET A 285 -26.68 -15.72 14.56
N PHE A 286 -27.00 -14.47 14.23
CA PHE A 286 -27.25 -13.44 15.23
C PHE A 286 -28.69 -13.44 15.77
N ARG A 287 -29.62 -14.18 15.15
CA ARG A 287 -31.05 -14.18 15.56
C ARG A 287 -31.26 -14.59 17.02
N GLY A 288 -30.43 -15.50 17.52
CA GLY A 288 -30.50 -15.95 18.93
C GLY A 288 -30.29 -14.83 19.95
N PHE A 289 -29.59 -13.76 19.56
CA PHE A 289 -29.29 -12.61 20.43
C PHE A 289 -30.30 -11.48 20.29
N MET A 290 -31.32 -11.65 19.44
CA MET A 290 -32.35 -10.64 19.20
C MET A 290 -33.60 -10.91 20.02
N ASP A 291 -34.33 -9.85 20.34
CA ASP A 291 -35.68 -9.93 20.89
C ASP A 291 -36.68 -10.11 19.74
N GLU A 292 -37.53 -11.14 19.83
CA GLU A 292 -38.48 -11.49 18.78
C GLU A 292 -39.57 -10.43 18.54
N LYS A 293 -39.86 -9.59 19.53
CA LYS A 293 -40.93 -8.60 19.46
C LYS A 293 -40.42 -7.27 18.88
N THR A 294 -39.24 -6.83 19.32
CA THR A 294 -38.66 -5.56 18.88
C THR A 294 -37.81 -5.71 17.61
N GLY A 295 -37.27 -6.90 17.36
CA GLY A 295 -36.29 -7.12 16.30
C GLY A 295 -34.96 -6.41 16.58
N LEU A 296 -34.68 -6.05 17.84
CA LEU A 296 -33.42 -5.45 18.28
C LEU A 296 -32.58 -6.46 19.07
N PHE A 297 -31.29 -6.18 19.20
CA PHE A 297 -30.42 -6.96 20.09
C PHE A 297 -30.87 -6.79 21.55
N ARG A 298 -30.82 -7.89 22.30
CA ARG A 298 -31.20 -7.90 23.72
C ARG A 298 -30.21 -7.04 24.51
N GLU A 299 -30.75 -6.12 25.30
CA GLU A 299 -29.95 -5.33 26.23
C GLU A 299 -29.60 -6.17 27.46
N ASN A 300 -28.31 -6.30 27.74
CA ASN A 300 -27.82 -6.93 28.96
C ASN A 300 -27.73 -5.90 30.09
N THR A 301 -27.99 -6.32 31.33
CA THR A 301 -27.87 -5.47 32.53
C THR A 301 -26.45 -4.91 32.72
N HIS A 302 -25.45 -5.61 32.19
CA HIS A 302 -24.05 -5.18 32.13
C HIS A 302 -23.58 -5.17 30.67
N VAL A 303 -23.11 -4.01 30.22
CA VAL A 303 -22.56 -3.85 28.87
C VAL A 303 -21.18 -4.52 28.80
N ASN A 304 -21.06 -5.56 27.99
CA ASN A 304 -19.76 -6.14 27.66
C ASN A 304 -19.16 -5.40 26.47
N ILE A 305 -18.18 -4.54 26.73
CA ILE A 305 -17.52 -3.72 25.70
C ILE A 305 -16.81 -4.59 24.66
N LYS A 306 -16.21 -5.71 25.06
CA LYS A 306 -15.50 -6.63 24.15
C LYS A 306 -16.48 -7.25 23.14
N GLU A 307 -17.67 -7.66 23.60
CA GLU A 307 -18.76 -8.15 22.73
C GLU A 307 -19.22 -7.07 21.75
N MET A 308 -19.46 -5.85 22.23
CA MET A 308 -19.96 -4.77 21.38
C MET A 308 -18.95 -4.34 20.32
N LEU A 309 -17.66 -4.34 20.65
CA LEU A 309 -16.60 -4.04 19.69
C LEU A 309 -16.56 -5.08 18.56
N GLU A 310 -16.61 -6.37 18.89
CA GLU A 310 -16.59 -7.39 17.85
C GLU A 310 -17.90 -7.47 17.07
N LEU A 311 -19.05 -7.23 17.69
CA LEU A 311 -20.31 -7.09 16.97
C LEU A 311 -20.26 -5.93 15.96
N LEU A 312 -19.70 -4.79 16.38
CA LEU A 312 -19.51 -3.65 15.49
C LEU A 312 -18.57 -4.01 14.34
N GLU A 313 -17.43 -4.63 14.59
CA GLU A 313 -16.49 -5.05 13.53
C GLU A 313 -17.12 -6.06 12.57
N ALA A 314 -17.84 -7.05 13.08
CA ALA A 314 -18.58 -8.04 12.28
C ALA A 314 -19.66 -7.39 11.41
N SER A 315 -20.40 -6.41 11.94
CA SER A 315 -21.48 -5.73 11.22
C SER A 315 -21.01 -5.00 9.96
N HIS A 316 -19.72 -4.62 9.89
CA HIS A 316 -19.14 -3.94 8.73
C HIS A 316 -18.82 -4.87 7.55
N LEU A 317 -19.07 -6.17 7.69
CA LEU A 317 -18.98 -7.17 6.62
C LEU A 317 -20.34 -7.48 5.97
N SER A 318 -21.36 -6.64 6.20
CA SER A 318 -22.70 -6.83 5.64
C SER A 318 -22.75 -6.70 4.12
N PHE A 319 -23.60 -7.52 3.50
CA PHE A 319 -24.04 -7.37 2.12
C PHE A 319 -25.39 -6.63 2.05
N GLU A 320 -25.73 -6.15 0.85
CA GLU A 320 -27.02 -5.55 0.57
C GLU A 320 -28.17 -6.51 0.94
N GLY A 321 -29.14 -6.03 1.73
CA GLY A 321 -30.28 -6.82 2.21
C GLY A 321 -30.04 -7.57 3.53
N GLU A 322 -28.86 -7.44 4.14
CA GLU A 322 -28.56 -8.05 5.44
C GLU A 322 -28.95 -7.16 6.63
N ASN A 323 -30.26 -6.98 6.80
CA ASN A 323 -30.84 -6.05 7.78
C ASN A 323 -30.42 -6.35 9.25
N ILE A 324 -30.14 -7.61 9.62
CA ILE A 324 -29.72 -7.95 11.00
C ILE A 324 -28.37 -7.28 11.31
N LEU A 325 -27.47 -7.21 10.33
CA LEU A 325 -26.15 -6.60 10.50
C LEU A 325 -26.25 -5.08 10.54
N ASP A 326 -27.19 -4.47 9.81
CA ASP A 326 -27.46 -3.04 9.95
C ASP A 326 -27.97 -2.71 11.37
N VAL A 327 -28.90 -3.50 11.90
CA VAL A 327 -29.37 -3.37 13.29
C VAL A 327 -28.22 -3.61 14.28
N ALA A 328 -27.35 -4.59 14.03
CA ALA A 328 -26.18 -4.86 14.86
C ALA A 328 -25.22 -3.68 14.91
N ARG A 329 -24.99 -3.04 13.76
CA ARG A 329 -24.14 -1.85 13.64
C ARG A 329 -24.69 -0.69 14.44
N ASP A 330 -25.98 -0.40 14.29
CA ASP A 330 -26.64 0.72 14.96
C ASP A 330 -26.67 0.50 16.48
N PHE A 331 -27.03 -0.71 16.91
CA PHE A 331 -27.04 -1.10 18.33
C PHE A 331 -25.65 -0.98 18.97
N SER A 332 -24.66 -1.68 18.43
CA SER A 332 -23.30 -1.66 18.98
C SER A 332 -22.68 -0.26 18.98
N THR A 333 -22.92 0.53 17.93
CA THR A 333 -22.46 1.93 17.85
C THR A 333 -23.08 2.80 18.94
N ALA A 334 -24.39 2.68 19.18
CA ALA A 334 -25.08 3.45 20.22
C ALA A 334 -24.57 3.07 21.62
N THR A 335 -24.53 1.77 21.92
CA THR A 335 -24.06 1.26 23.21
C THR A 335 -22.61 1.65 23.51
N LEU A 336 -21.72 1.56 22.51
CA LEU A 336 -20.32 1.96 22.67
C LEU A 336 -20.20 3.47 22.94
N LYS A 337 -20.93 4.32 22.20
CA LYS A 337 -20.91 5.78 22.39
C LYS A 337 -21.35 6.19 23.79
N GLU A 338 -22.39 5.55 24.32
CA GLU A 338 -22.89 5.81 25.68
C GLU A 338 -21.87 5.38 26.74
N SER A 339 -21.18 4.26 26.51
CA SER A 339 -20.28 3.66 27.48
C SER A 339 -18.92 4.38 27.60
N VAL A 340 -18.43 5.01 26.52
CA VAL A 340 -17.07 5.62 26.44
C VAL A 340 -16.68 6.47 27.65
N SER A 341 -17.62 7.27 28.18
CA SER A 341 -17.33 8.19 29.29
C SER A 341 -17.03 7.50 30.62
N SER A 342 -17.43 6.23 30.76
CA SER A 342 -17.31 5.45 32.00
C SER A 342 -16.15 4.45 32.01
N LEU A 343 -15.45 4.29 30.88
CA LEU A 343 -14.38 3.30 30.70
C LEU A 343 -13.02 3.82 31.19
N ASP A 344 -12.12 2.89 31.48
CA ASP A 344 -10.72 3.24 31.73
C ASP A 344 -10.08 3.86 30.48
N SER A 345 -8.96 4.57 30.68
CA SER A 345 -8.32 5.35 29.61
C SER A 345 -7.91 4.51 28.41
N ASP A 346 -7.49 3.25 28.59
CA ASP A 346 -6.98 2.43 27.50
C ASP A 346 -8.14 1.75 26.74
N LEU A 347 -9.15 1.24 27.43
CA LEU A 347 -10.35 0.70 26.78
C LEU A 347 -11.14 1.80 26.06
N ALA A 348 -11.25 3.00 26.64
CA ALA A 348 -11.87 4.15 25.97
C ALA A 348 -11.16 4.50 24.66
N LYS A 349 -9.82 4.43 24.61
CA LYS A 349 -9.06 4.63 23.35
C LYS A 349 -9.37 3.56 22.31
N GLN A 350 -9.52 2.30 22.72
CA GLN A 350 -9.91 1.23 21.80
C GLN A 350 -11.31 1.46 21.22
N VAL A 351 -12.27 1.85 22.07
CA VAL A 351 -13.63 2.14 21.63
C VAL A 351 -13.66 3.33 20.66
N VAL A 352 -12.98 4.44 21.00
CA VAL A 352 -12.88 5.60 20.11
C VAL A 352 -12.22 5.24 18.79
N HIS A 353 -11.17 4.40 18.83
CA HIS A 353 -10.49 3.93 17.63
C HIS A 353 -11.45 3.15 16.71
N VAL A 354 -12.18 2.16 17.21
CA VAL A 354 -13.14 1.40 16.37
C VAL A 354 -14.29 2.27 15.87
N LEU A 355 -14.80 3.19 16.69
CA LEU A 355 -15.91 4.10 16.31
C LEU A 355 -15.51 5.13 15.24
N GLU A 356 -14.23 5.53 15.18
CA GLU A 356 -13.73 6.45 14.15
C GLU A 356 -13.74 5.78 12.78
N LEU A 357 -13.25 4.53 12.71
CA LEU A 357 -13.25 3.72 11.49
C LEU A 357 -13.11 2.24 11.89
N PRO A 358 -13.93 1.33 11.36
CA PRO A 358 -13.82 -0.10 11.64
C PRO A 358 -12.58 -0.69 10.96
N SER A 359 -12.04 -1.77 11.52
CA SER A 359 -10.83 -2.46 11.02
C SER A 359 -10.97 -2.84 9.54
N GLN A 360 -12.16 -3.27 9.11
CA GLN A 360 -12.43 -3.65 7.71
C GLN A 360 -12.27 -2.50 6.70
N ARG A 361 -12.34 -1.24 7.14
CA ARG A 361 -12.16 -0.04 6.31
C ARG A 361 -10.80 0.63 6.52
N ARG A 362 -9.98 0.12 7.44
CA ARG A 362 -8.63 0.62 7.71
C ARG A 362 -7.65 0.00 6.74
N VAL A 363 -6.68 0.80 6.32
CA VAL A 363 -5.53 0.31 5.56
C VAL A 363 -4.60 -0.42 6.53
N GLN A 364 -4.55 -1.74 6.42
CA GLN A 364 -3.92 -2.64 7.39
C GLN A 364 -2.56 -2.16 7.89
N TRP A 365 -1.62 -1.85 6.99
CA TRP A 365 -0.26 -1.46 7.35
C TRP A 365 -0.18 -0.28 8.32
N PHE A 366 -1.06 0.72 8.16
CA PHE A 366 -1.05 1.91 9.01
C PHE A 366 -1.63 1.66 10.40
N ASP A 367 -2.33 0.54 10.58
CA ASP A 367 -2.95 0.14 11.84
C ASP A 367 -2.12 -0.88 12.63
N VAL A 368 -1.25 -1.66 11.95
CA VAL A 368 -0.38 -2.67 12.59
C VAL A 368 0.38 -2.14 13.80
N LYS A 369 0.92 -0.91 13.73
CA LYS A 369 1.65 -0.32 14.86
C LYS A 369 0.74 -0.07 16.07
N TRP A 370 -0.50 0.34 15.84
CA TRP A 370 -1.48 0.52 16.90
C TRP A 370 -1.80 -0.83 17.55
N HIS A 371 -2.02 -1.86 16.73
CA HIS A 371 -2.27 -3.22 17.22
C HIS A 371 -1.08 -3.80 17.99
N ILE A 372 0.17 -3.61 17.54
CA ILE A 372 1.36 -4.06 18.29
C ILE A 372 1.40 -3.42 19.67
N ASN A 373 1.15 -2.10 19.77
CA ASN A 373 1.14 -1.39 21.05
C ASN A 373 -0.01 -1.83 21.95
N SER A 374 -1.18 -2.14 21.36
CA SER A 374 -2.32 -2.67 22.11
C SER A 374 -2.04 -4.09 22.60
N TYR A 375 -1.48 -4.94 21.73
CA TYR A 375 -1.13 -6.32 22.04
C TYR A 375 -0.08 -6.38 23.16
N GLU A 376 0.96 -5.54 23.12
CA GLU A 376 1.99 -5.49 24.17
C GLU A 376 1.46 -5.18 25.58
N LYS A 377 0.32 -4.50 25.69
CA LYS A 377 -0.31 -4.17 26.97
C LYS A 377 -1.19 -5.29 27.53
N ASP A 378 -1.53 -6.29 26.73
CA ASP A 378 -2.37 -7.39 27.16
C ASP A 378 -1.62 -8.29 28.16
N ILE A 379 -2.31 -8.71 29.22
CA ILE A 379 -1.77 -9.59 30.26
C ILE A 379 -1.48 -10.99 29.69
N HIS A 380 -2.22 -11.41 28.67
CA HIS A 380 -2.13 -12.74 28.04
C HIS A 380 -1.25 -12.77 26.78
N THR A 381 -0.43 -11.74 26.58
CA THR A 381 0.44 -11.60 25.40
C THR A 381 1.38 -12.78 25.21
N ASN A 382 1.38 -13.36 24.01
CA ASN A 382 2.40 -14.32 23.63
C ASN A 382 3.69 -13.59 23.24
N SER A 383 4.77 -13.85 23.99
CA SER A 383 6.05 -13.16 23.79
C SER A 383 6.68 -13.44 22.42
N SER A 384 6.58 -14.67 21.92
CA SER A 384 7.11 -15.02 20.58
C SER A 384 6.33 -14.30 19.48
N LEU A 385 5.00 -14.26 19.57
CA LEU A 385 4.16 -13.55 18.60
C LEU A 385 4.41 -12.03 18.63
N LEU A 386 4.52 -11.43 19.83
CA LEU A 386 4.84 -10.01 19.97
C LEU A 386 6.22 -9.68 19.40
N GLU A 387 7.25 -10.47 19.70
CA GLU A 387 8.59 -10.26 19.18
C GLU A 387 8.62 -10.39 17.66
N LEU A 388 7.91 -11.40 17.11
CA LEU A 388 7.79 -11.58 15.67
C LEU A 388 7.13 -10.36 15.01
N ALA A 389 6.03 -9.86 15.58
CA ALA A 389 5.32 -8.69 15.05
C ALA A 389 6.21 -7.45 15.02
N LYS A 390 6.93 -7.16 16.12
CA LYS A 390 7.87 -6.03 16.21
C LYS A 390 9.00 -6.14 15.19
N LEU A 391 9.63 -7.31 15.08
CA LEU A 391 10.71 -7.56 14.13
C LEU A 391 10.22 -7.45 12.69
N HIS A 392 9.10 -8.10 12.36
CA HIS A 392 8.52 -8.04 11.03
C HIS A 392 8.19 -6.60 10.63
N PHE A 393 7.51 -5.84 11.50
CA PHE A 393 7.20 -4.43 11.26
C PHE A 393 8.46 -3.61 10.97
N ASN A 394 9.51 -3.77 11.78
CA ASN A 394 10.77 -3.03 11.62
C ASN A 394 11.51 -3.40 10.32
N ILE A 395 11.51 -4.68 9.93
CA ILE A 395 12.10 -5.15 8.65
C ILE A 395 11.33 -4.59 7.46
N VAL A 396 10.00 -4.71 7.45
CA VAL A 396 9.17 -4.15 6.38
C VAL A 396 9.38 -2.65 6.29
N GLN A 397 9.36 -1.93 7.42
CA GLN A 397 9.63 -0.49 7.46
C GLN A 397 11.00 -0.12 6.86
N ALA A 398 12.04 -0.93 7.09
CA ALA A 398 13.37 -0.73 6.49
C ALA A 398 13.32 -0.80 4.96
N ILE A 399 12.59 -1.78 4.41
CA ILE A 399 12.39 -1.95 2.97
C ILE A 399 11.60 -0.77 2.40
N LEU A 400 10.52 -0.35 3.06
CA LEU A 400 9.72 0.80 2.64
C LEU A 400 10.54 2.09 2.61
N GLN A 401 11.40 2.33 3.61
CA GLN A 401 12.32 3.48 3.62
C GLN A 401 13.32 3.42 2.46
N LYS A 402 13.83 2.24 2.10
CA LYS A 402 14.70 2.04 0.94
C LYS A 402 13.97 2.37 -0.36
N ASP A 403 12.73 1.91 -0.52
CA ASP A 403 11.92 2.19 -1.71
C ASP A 403 11.56 3.66 -1.86
N LEU A 404 11.26 4.34 -0.75
CA LEU A 404 11.02 5.78 -0.74
C LEU A 404 12.28 6.57 -1.14
N ARG A 405 13.46 6.14 -0.70
CA ARG A 405 14.74 6.72 -1.13
C ARG A 405 15.00 6.55 -2.62
N GLU A 406 14.69 5.39 -3.17
CA GLU A 406 14.79 5.13 -4.61
C GLU A 406 13.81 5.98 -5.41
N SER A 407 12.55 6.04 -4.96
CA SER A 407 11.50 6.82 -5.60
C SER A 407 11.80 8.32 -5.55
N SER A 408 12.35 8.83 -4.45
CA SER A 408 12.75 10.24 -4.34
C SER A 408 13.95 10.61 -5.21
N ARG A 409 14.93 9.71 -5.36
CA ARG A 409 16.02 9.90 -6.35
C ARG A 409 15.46 10.01 -7.77
N TRP A 410 14.56 9.10 -8.15
CA TRP A 410 13.90 9.14 -9.45
C TRP A 410 13.14 10.45 -9.66
N TRP A 411 12.31 10.85 -8.69
CA TRP A 411 11.49 12.05 -8.78
C TRP A 411 12.33 13.33 -8.93
N ARG A 412 13.39 13.45 -8.12
CA ARG A 412 14.34 14.56 -8.24
C ARG A 412 15.02 14.59 -9.60
N ASN A 413 15.46 13.43 -10.10
CA ASN A 413 16.18 13.34 -11.37
C ASN A 413 15.28 13.70 -12.57
N LEU A 414 13.97 13.51 -12.45
CA LEU A 414 13.00 13.89 -13.47
C LEU A 414 12.89 15.41 -13.64
N GLY A 415 13.16 16.18 -12.56
CA GLY A 415 13.24 17.64 -12.62
C GLY A 415 11.92 18.38 -12.90
N LEU A 416 10.78 17.68 -12.90
CA LEU A 416 9.47 18.26 -13.21
C LEU A 416 9.02 19.32 -12.22
N THR A 417 9.38 19.19 -10.94
CA THR A 417 8.94 20.13 -9.89
C THR A 417 9.35 21.58 -10.14
N LYS A 418 10.44 21.80 -10.90
CA LYS A 418 10.88 23.16 -11.27
C LYS A 418 10.13 23.71 -12.48
N ASN A 419 9.72 22.83 -13.40
CA ASN A 419 9.09 23.22 -14.66
C ASN A 419 7.55 23.25 -14.56
N LEU A 420 6.99 22.47 -13.64
CA LEU A 420 5.55 22.35 -13.37
C LEU A 420 5.24 22.90 -11.97
N SER A 421 5.61 24.15 -11.71
CA SER A 421 5.45 24.80 -10.41
C SER A 421 3.98 24.96 -9.99
N PHE A 422 3.04 24.83 -10.92
CA PHE A 422 1.60 24.84 -10.65
C PHE A 422 1.08 23.52 -10.07
N ALA A 423 1.81 22.41 -10.24
CA ALA A 423 1.38 21.08 -9.83
C ALA A 423 1.86 20.72 -8.42
N ARG A 424 1.12 19.82 -7.76
CA ARG A 424 1.43 19.31 -6.42
C ARG A 424 2.71 18.47 -6.41
N ASP A 425 3.67 18.83 -5.56
CA ASP A 425 4.82 17.97 -5.22
C ASP A 425 4.49 17.11 -4.00
N ARG A 426 3.98 15.89 -4.25
CA ARG A 426 3.42 14.97 -3.24
C ARG A 426 3.94 13.55 -3.37
N LEU A 427 5.25 13.41 -3.61
CA LEU A 427 5.86 12.09 -3.82
C LEU A 427 5.71 11.17 -2.61
N ALA A 428 5.98 11.66 -1.40
CA ALA A 428 5.95 10.82 -0.21
C ALA A 428 4.52 10.37 0.11
N GLU A 429 3.54 11.25 -0.08
CA GLU A 429 2.12 10.93 0.06
C GLU A 429 1.68 9.91 -1.01
N SER A 430 2.11 10.08 -2.27
CA SER A 430 1.88 9.10 -3.35
C SER A 430 2.51 7.74 -3.05
N PHE A 431 3.68 7.74 -2.42
CA PHE A 431 4.34 6.52 -1.95
C PHE A 431 3.54 5.87 -0.82
N MET A 432 3.03 6.64 0.14
CA MET A 432 2.18 6.12 1.21
C MET A 432 0.88 5.50 0.66
N CYS A 433 0.26 6.07 -0.37
CA CYS A 433 -0.86 5.43 -1.07
C CYS A 433 -0.47 4.05 -1.65
N SER A 434 0.74 3.95 -2.22
CA SER A 434 1.23 2.68 -2.78
C SER A 434 1.56 1.66 -1.70
N VAL A 435 2.09 2.10 -0.55
CA VAL A 435 2.32 1.26 0.64
C VAL A 435 1.01 0.70 1.16
N GLY A 436 -0.04 1.52 1.22
CA GLY A 436 -1.35 1.07 1.71
C GLY A 436 -1.94 -0.07 0.88
N LEU A 437 -1.59 -0.17 -0.39
CA LEU A 437 -2.05 -1.23 -1.29
C LEU A 437 -1.16 -2.48 -1.29
N ALA A 438 0.15 -2.33 -1.02
CA ALA A 438 1.10 -3.43 -1.14
C ALA A 438 2.33 -3.20 -0.24
N PHE A 439 2.17 -3.29 1.07
CA PHE A 439 3.26 -3.04 2.02
C PHE A 439 4.26 -4.20 2.12
N GLU A 440 3.88 -5.39 1.66
CA GLU A 440 4.64 -6.62 1.83
C GLU A 440 5.98 -6.57 1.07
N PRO A 441 7.07 -7.15 1.62
CA PRO A 441 8.41 -7.06 1.05
C PRO A 441 8.50 -7.45 -0.45
N GLU A 442 7.78 -8.48 -0.86
CA GLU A 442 7.74 -9.01 -2.22
C GLU A 442 7.26 -7.99 -3.26
N TYR A 443 6.44 -7.02 -2.87
CA TYR A 443 5.83 -6.05 -3.79
C TYR A 443 6.64 -4.76 -3.98
N THR A 444 7.94 -4.80 -3.67
CA THR A 444 8.88 -3.67 -3.85
C THR A 444 8.82 -3.03 -5.25
N CYS A 445 8.79 -3.85 -6.31
CA CYS A 445 8.71 -3.33 -7.68
C CYS A 445 7.36 -2.65 -7.94
N LEU A 446 6.27 -3.30 -7.55
CA LEU A 446 4.90 -2.81 -7.71
C LEU A 446 4.72 -1.47 -6.99
N ARG A 447 5.09 -1.36 -5.71
CA ARG A 447 5.01 -0.11 -4.95
C ARG A 447 5.71 1.05 -5.63
N LYS A 448 6.95 0.84 -6.08
CA LYS A 448 7.74 1.90 -6.73
C LYS A 448 7.09 2.34 -8.04
N TRP A 449 6.56 1.41 -8.84
CA TRP A 449 5.86 1.77 -10.08
C TRP A 449 4.53 2.46 -9.82
N LEU A 450 3.74 1.96 -8.88
CA LEU A 450 2.48 2.56 -8.48
C LEU A 450 2.68 3.99 -7.97
N THR A 451 3.75 4.23 -7.20
CA THR A 451 4.11 5.58 -6.73
C THR A 451 4.34 6.53 -7.90
N LYS A 452 5.06 6.07 -8.94
CA LYS A 452 5.31 6.85 -10.16
C LYS A 452 4.01 7.14 -10.92
N VAL A 453 3.13 6.15 -11.02
CA VAL A 453 1.83 6.31 -11.68
C VAL A 453 0.97 7.31 -10.93
N VAL A 454 0.83 7.15 -9.61
CA VAL A 454 0.03 8.04 -8.75
C VAL A 454 0.52 9.49 -8.86
N VAL A 455 1.83 9.73 -8.75
CA VAL A 455 2.35 11.11 -8.83
C VAL A 455 2.15 11.72 -10.22
N LEU A 456 2.26 10.93 -11.30
CA LEU A 456 1.99 11.42 -12.66
C LEU A 456 0.51 11.70 -12.87
N ILE A 457 -0.39 10.87 -12.33
CA ILE A 457 -1.83 11.12 -12.34
C ILE A 457 -2.13 12.44 -11.62
N LEU A 458 -1.54 12.71 -10.46
CA LEU A 458 -1.74 13.98 -9.75
C LEU A 458 -1.30 15.20 -10.56
N ILE A 459 -0.20 15.09 -11.33
CA ILE A 459 0.23 16.17 -12.23
C ILE A 459 -0.77 16.37 -13.35
N ILE A 460 -1.25 15.28 -13.97
CA ILE A 460 -2.24 15.35 -15.05
C ILE A 460 -3.54 15.94 -14.53
N ASP A 461 -4.01 15.52 -13.36
CA ASP A 461 -5.15 16.08 -12.64
C ASP A 461 -5.01 17.61 -12.47
N ASP A 462 -3.83 18.08 -12.02
CA ASP A 462 -3.54 19.51 -11.90
C ASP A 462 -3.48 20.24 -13.26
N VAL A 463 -3.07 19.56 -14.33
CA VAL A 463 -3.13 20.09 -15.70
C VAL A 463 -4.59 20.30 -16.11
N TYR A 464 -5.48 19.33 -15.91
CA TYR A 464 -6.88 19.43 -16.32
C TYR A 464 -7.70 20.40 -15.46
N ASP A 465 -7.56 20.33 -14.14
CA ASP A 465 -8.45 21.05 -13.23
C ASP A 465 -8.00 22.49 -12.99
N VAL A 466 -6.68 22.73 -12.96
CA VAL A 466 -6.10 24.00 -12.57
C VAL A 466 -5.53 24.73 -13.79
N TYR A 467 -4.56 24.14 -14.47
CA TYR A 467 -3.63 24.91 -15.31
C TYR A 467 -4.05 25.07 -16.77
N GLY A 468 -4.52 24.00 -17.41
CA GLY A 468 -4.78 23.93 -18.85
C GLY A 468 -6.03 24.70 -19.26
N THR A 469 -5.98 25.33 -20.44
CA THR A 469 -7.20 25.88 -21.07
C THR A 469 -7.96 24.77 -21.78
N LEU A 470 -9.26 24.97 -22.05
CA LEU A 470 -10.07 23.98 -22.76
C LEU A 470 -9.46 23.56 -24.11
N GLU A 471 -8.87 24.49 -24.85
CA GLU A 471 -8.24 24.22 -26.15
C GLU A 471 -6.98 23.37 -26.00
N GLU A 472 -6.11 23.71 -25.04
CA GLU A 472 -4.91 22.92 -24.73
C GLU A 472 -5.26 21.53 -24.23
N LEU A 473 -6.29 21.42 -23.38
CA LEU A 473 -6.75 20.14 -22.87
C LEU A 473 -7.31 19.27 -23.98
N LYS A 474 -8.07 19.82 -24.94
CA LYS A 474 -8.50 19.08 -26.13
C LYS A 474 -7.31 18.54 -26.92
N HIS A 475 -6.29 19.37 -27.14
CA HIS A 475 -5.06 18.92 -27.82
C HIS A 475 -4.30 17.86 -27.02
N PHE A 476 -4.23 18.02 -25.70
CA PHE A 476 -3.58 17.07 -24.81
C PHE A 476 -4.32 15.72 -24.78
N THR A 477 -5.65 15.72 -24.66
CA THR A 477 -6.48 14.51 -24.74
C THR A 477 -6.30 13.81 -26.08
N ASN A 478 -6.43 14.54 -27.19
CA ASN A 478 -6.27 13.97 -28.54
C ASN A 478 -4.86 13.43 -28.83
N ALA A 479 -3.85 13.87 -28.09
CA ALA A 479 -2.48 13.37 -28.24
C ALA A 479 -2.22 12.09 -27.41
N VAL A 480 -3.04 11.85 -26.38
CA VAL A 480 -2.96 10.66 -25.53
C VAL A 480 -3.82 9.52 -26.09
N ASP A 481 -4.97 9.85 -26.68
CA ASP A 481 -5.83 8.93 -27.45
C ASP A 481 -5.13 8.44 -28.74
#